data_AF-U9TSU8-F1
#
_entry.id   AF-U9TSU8-F1
#
_cell.length_a   1.000
_cell.length_b   1.000
_cell.length_c   1.000
_cell.angle_alpha   90.00
_cell.angle_beta   90.00
_cell.angle_gamma   90.00
#
_symmetry.space_group_name_H-M   'P 1'
#
loop_
_entity.id
_entity.type
_entity.pdbx_description
1 polymer ?
#
loop_
_entity_poly.entity_id
_entity_poly.type
_entity_poly.pdbx_seq_one_letter_code
_entity_poly.pdbx_strand_id
1 'polypeptide(L)'
;MEKLYIRTWTSIEYNKLSCSSDTAYIQGGDLHTGVNTYDGDGNPAEVYELQTFLSEQVVESNFYKHNITKDFHDYRNTERIKYCFIPGSNLKITAYAVAINFDPRAGNDKGTPVLVAPSE
;
A
#
# COMPACT_ATOMS: atom_id res chain seq x y z
N MET A 1 -6.26 18.72 1.48
CA MET A 1 -5.05 18.19 0.83
C MET A 1 -5.03 16.69 1.08
N GLU A 2 -5.45 15.88 0.10
CA GLU A 2 -5.31 14.42 0.20
C GLU A 2 -3.83 14.12 0.46
N LYS A 3 -3.54 13.25 1.43
CA LYS A 3 -2.17 12.84 1.70
C LYS A 3 -1.75 11.97 0.52
N LEU A 4 -1.05 12.55 -0.45
CA LEU A 4 -0.67 11.94 -1.74
C LEU A 4 0.12 10.61 -1.62
N TYR A 5 0.60 10.29 -0.41
CA TYR A 5 1.36 9.09 -0.06
C TYR A 5 0.55 8.06 0.72
N ILE A 6 -0.67 8.38 1.14
CA ILE A 6 -1.52 7.52 1.97
C ILE A 6 -2.81 7.21 1.22
N ARG A 7 -3.20 5.94 1.24
CA ARG A 7 -4.49 5.52 0.71
C ARG A 7 -5.26 4.81 1.79
N THR A 8 -6.56 5.04 1.82
CA THR A 8 -7.46 4.36 2.75
C THR A 8 -8.68 3.88 1.98
N TRP A 9 -9.06 2.63 2.17
CA TRP A 9 -10.27 2.07 1.59
C TRP A 9 -10.85 1.00 2.51
N THR A 10 -12.15 0.79 2.41
CA THR A 10 -12.89 -0.13 3.26
C THR A 10 -13.62 -1.15 2.40
N SER A 11 -13.64 -2.41 2.84
CA SER A 11 -14.39 -3.47 2.17
C SER A 11 -15.87 -3.10 2.07
N ILE A 12 -16.44 -3.24 0.86
CA ILE A 12 -17.86 -2.98 0.60
C ILE A 12 -18.68 -4.27 0.80
N GLU A 13 -18.12 -5.43 0.44
CA GLU A 13 -18.83 -6.71 0.42
C GLU A 13 -17.95 -7.85 0.97
N TYR A 14 -18.61 -8.89 1.49
CA TYR A 14 -17.98 -10.13 1.95
C TYR A 14 -17.32 -10.89 0.79
N ASN A 15 -16.11 -11.40 1.01
CA ASN A 15 -15.33 -12.24 0.08
C ASN A 15 -15.19 -11.69 -1.35
N LYS A 16 -15.37 -10.39 -1.54
CA LYS A 16 -15.03 -9.72 -2.79
C LYS A 16 -13.73 -8.96 -2.65
N LEU A 17 -12.99 -8.91 -3.75
CA LEU A 17 -11.79 -8.10 -3.87
C LEU A 17 -12.15 -6.62 -3.68
N SER A 18 -11.51 -5.97 -2.71
CA SER A 18 -11.66 -4.55 -2.42
C SER A 18 -10.34 -3.85 -2.65
N CYS A 19 -10.33 -2.80 -3.47
CA CYS A 19 -9.12 -2.14 -3.91
C CYS A 19 -9.09 -0.66 -3.55
N SER A 20 -7.88 -0.15 -3.32
CA SER A 20 -7.59 1.28 -3.32
C SER A 20 -7.83 1.90 -4.70
N SER A 21 -7.75 3.23 -4.77
CA SER A 21 -7.57 3.93 -6.06
C SER A 21 -6.37 3.37 -6.83
N ASP A 22 -6.49 3.30 -8.15
CA ASP A 22 -5.41 2.93 -9.06
C ASP A 22 -4.75 4.20 -9.61
N THR A 23 -3.63 4.61 -9.04
CA THR A 23 -2.99 5.88 -9.39
C THR A 23 -1.48 5.82 -9.18
N ALA A 24 -0.76 6.70 -9.85
CA ALA A 24 0.66 6.90 -9.60
C ALA A 24 0.88 7.77 -8.35
N TYR A 25 1.95 7.47 -7.62
CA TYR A 25 2.59 8.42 -6.71
C TYR A 25 3.39 9.47 -7.49
N ILE A 26 3.45 10.70 -6.97
CA ILE A 26 4.01 11.88 -7.66
C ILE A 26 5.49 11.73 -8.01
N GLN A 27 6.26 11.10 -7.12
CA GLN A 27 7.71 11.06 -7.20
C GLN A 27 8.19 9.69 -7.67
N GLY A 28 9.05 9.69 -8.70
CA GLY A 28 9.78 8.50 -9.14
C GLY A 28 11.04 8.25 -8.30
N GLY A 29 11.68 7.09 -8.51
CA GLY A 29 12.86 6.62 -7.79
C GLY A 29 12.60 5.36 -6.99
N ASP A 30 13.42 5.09 -5.98
CA ASP A 30 13.19 3.96 -5.08
C ASP A 30 12.00 4.26 -4.15
N LEU A 31 11.05 3.32 -4.10
CA LEU A 31 9.79 3.46 -3.37
C LEU A 31 9.53 2.21 -2.51
N HIS A 32 9.38 2.40 -1.21
CA HIS A 32 8.94 1.37 -0.28
C HIS A 32 7.46 1.57 0.03
N THR A 33 6.68 0.52 -0.11
CA THR A 33 5.23 0.55 0.13
C THR A 33 4.85 -0.41 1.23
N GLY A 34 3.80 -0.07 1.97
CA GLY A 34 3.23 -0.92 3.01
C GLY A 34 1.73 -0.75 3.08
N VAL A 35 1.02 -1.85 3.36
CA VAL A 35 -0.42 -1.86 3.64
C VAL A 35 -0.65 -2.58 4.95
N ASN A 36 -1.52 -2.02 5.80
CA ASN A 36 -2.07 -2.69 6.96
C ASN A 36 -3.61 -2.72 6.89
N THR A 37 -4.23 -3.78 7.39
CA THR A 37 -5.68 -3.96 7.50
C THR A 37 -6.14 -3.97 8.95
N TYR A 38 -7.29 -3.37 9.20
CA TYR A 38 -7.90 -3.24 10.52
C TYR A 38 -9.40 -3.55 10.49
N ASP A 39 -9.94 -4.09 11.57
CA ASP A 39 -11.37 -4.28 11.76
C ASP A 39 -12.09 -2.96 12.11
N GLY A 40 -13.40 -3.04 12.36
CA GLY A 40 -14.22 -1.87 12.72
C GLY A 40 -13.87 -1.24 14.07
N ASP A 41 -13.16 -1.97 14.93
CA ASP A 41 -12.71 -1.50 16.25
C ASP A 41 -11.27 -0.95 16.21
N GLY A 42 -10.61 -1.03 15.04
CA GLY A 42 -9.24 -0.56 14.84
C GLY A 42 -8.17 -1.58 15.24
N ASN A 43 -8.52 -2.84 15.48
CA ASN A 43 -7.53 -3.90 15.72
C ASN A 43 -6.98 -4.40 14.38
N PRO A 44 -5.68 -4.77 14.30
CA PRO A 44 -5.14 -5.43 13.12
C PRO A 44 -5.96 -6.67 12.76
N ALA A 45 -6.43 -6.74 11.52
CA ALA A 45 -7.31 -7.79 11.06
C ALA A 45 -6.67 -8.56 9.92
N GLU A 46 -6.51 -9.86 10.10
CA GLU A 46 -6.07 -10.75 9.05
C GLU A 46 -7.11 -10.82 7.93
N VAL A 47 -6.63 -10.80 6.69
CA VAL A 47 -7.47 -10.99 5.50
C VAL A 47 -6.99 -12.21 4.72
N TYR A 48 -7.89 -12.79 3.92
CA TYR A 48 -7.60 -13.98 3.12
C TYR A 48 -6.44 -13.74 2.16
N GLU A 49 -6.44 -12.61 1.45
CA GLU A 49 -5.37 -12.24 0.52
C GLU A 49 -5.16 -10.73 0.52
N LEU A 50 -3.90 -10.29 0.52
CA LEU A 50 -3.43 -8.93 0.28
C LEU A 50 -2.59 -8.91 -0.98
N GLN A 51 -2.86 -7.97 -1.88
CA GLN A 51 -2.19 -7.87 -3.17
C GLN A 51 -1.69 -6.44 -3.42
N THR A 52 -0.48 -6.33 -3.97
CA THR A 52 0.05 -5.09 -4.56
C THR A 52 0.13 -5.26 -6.06
N PHE A 53 -0.39 -4.27 -6.79
CA PHE A 53 -0.36 -4.18 -8.23
C PHE A 53 0.54 -3.05 -8.70
N LEU A 54 1.28 -3.27 -9.78
CA LEU A 54 1.99 -2.26 -10.56
C LEU A 54 1.48 -2.33 -12.00
N SER A 55 0.85 -1.27 -12.49
CA SER A 55 0.29 -1.18 -13.84
C SER A 55 -0.56 -2.41 -14.21
N GLU A 56 -1.56 -2.70 -13.37
CA GLU A 56 -2.50 -3.84 -13.48
C GLU A 56 -1.89 -5.25 -13.30
N GLN A 57 -0.59 -5.39 -13.04
CA GLN A 57 0.04 -6.68 -12.75
C GLN A 57 0.22 -6.87 -11.25
N VAL A 58 -0.13 -8.05 -10.73
CA VAL A 58 0.17 -8.43 -9.34
C VAL A 58 1.69 -8.61 -9.21
N VAL A 59 2.31 -7.84 -8.32
CA VAL A 59 3.76 -7.86 -8.06
C VAL A 59 4.13 -8.36 -6.67
N GLU A 60 3.14 -8.43 -5.76
CA GLU A 60 3.28 -9.00 -4.43
C GLU A 60 1.92 -9.52 -3.96
N SER A 61 1.89 -10.69 -3.32
CA SER A 61 0.67 -11.22 -2.70
C SER A 61 0.98 -12.00 -1.44
N ASN A 62 0.20 -11.77 -0.38
CA ASN A 62 0.29 -12.46 0.90
C ASN A 62 -1.09 -13.00 1.29
N PHE A 63 -1.13 -14.27 1.68
CA PHE A 63 -2.34 -14.91 2.21
C PHE A 63 -2.32 -14.95 3.73
N TYR A 64 -3.49 -14.79 4.36
CA TYR A 64 -3.65 -14.89 5.82
C TYR A 64 -2.67 -13.97 6.56
N LYS A 65 -2.64 -12.70 6.14
CA LYS A 65 -1.86 -11.63 6.77
C LYS A 65 -2.71 -10.39 6.93
N HIS A 66 -2.33 -9.53 7.88
CA HIS A 66 -2.91 -8.19 8.03
C HIS A 66 -2.01 -7.10 7.44
N ASN A 67 -0.87 -7.47 6.84
CA ASN A 67 0.07 -6.53 6.25
C ASN A 67 0.82 -7.12 5.05
N ILE A 68 1.29 -6.22 4.19
CA ILE A 68 2.12 -6.51 3.01
C ILE A 68 3.02 -5.31 2.76
N THR A 69 4.27 -5.56 2.36
CA THR A 69 5.23 -4.52 1.97
C THR A 69 5.86 -4.85 0.64
N LYS A 70 6.25 -3.84 -0.14
CA LYS A 70 6.94 -4.03 -1.41
C LYS A 70 7.90 -2.89 -1.71
N ASP A 71 9.13 -3.25 -2.08
CA ASP A 71 10.11 -2.35 -2.65
C ASP A 71 9.96 -2.30 -4.17
N PHE A 72 9.97 -1.08 -4.69
CA PHE A 72 10.04 -0.78 -6.12
C PHE A 72 11.32 0.00 -6.39
N HIS A 73 12.16 -0.56 -7.25
CA HIS A 73 13.35 0.12 -7.74
C HIS A 73 13.05 0.86 -9.03
N ASP A 74 13.63 2.05 -9.19
CA ASP A 74 13.45 2.90 -10.37
C ASP A 74 11.98 3.16 -10.76
N TYR A 75 11.08 3.24 -9.76
CA TYR A 75 9.66 3.49 -9.97
C TYR A 75 9.46 4.81 -10.73
N ARG A 76 8.59 4.80 -11.74
CA ARG A 76 8.26 5.98 -12.55
C ARG A 76 6.93 6.54 -12.08
N ASN A 77 6.83 7.85 -11.99
CA ASN A 77 5.57 8.53 -11.64
C ASN A 77 4.45 8.42 -12.70
N THR A 78 4.66 7.62 -13.75
CA THR A 78 3.63 7.18 -14.70
C THR A 78 3.11 5.78 -14.41
N GLU A 79 3.80 5.00 -13.58
CA GLU A 79 3.39 3.65 -13.19
C GLU A 79 2.33 3.74 -12.10
N ARG A 80 1.21 3.07 -12.30
CA ARG A 80 0.08 3.14 -11.35
C ARG A 80 0.20 2.01 -10.37
N ILE A 81 0.12 2.32 -9.09
CA ILE A 81 0.07 1.31 -8.04
C ILE A 81 -1.38 1.18 -7.61
N LYS A 82 -1.80 -0.03 -7.27
CA LYS A 82 -3.11 -0.34 -6.67
C LYS A 82 -2.90 -1.41 -5.62
N TYR A 83 -3.60 -1.31 -4.50
CA TYR A 83 -3.57 -2.31 -3.45
C TYR A 83 -4.95 -2.91 -3.31
N CYS A 84 -5.04 -4.21 -3.15
CA CYS A 84 -6.31 -4.89 -2.97
C CYS A 84 -6.24 -5.90 -1.83
N PHE A 85 -7.39 -6.24 -1.28
CA PHE A 85 -7.52 -7.36 -0.38
C PHE A 85 -8.84 -8.10 -0.53
N ILE A 86 -8.87 -9.36 -0.13
CA ILE A 86 -10.08 -10.18 0.04
C ILE A 86 -10.27 -10.42 1.54
N PRO A 87 -11.36 -9.94 2.18
CA PRO A 87 -11.50 -10.00 3.64
C PRO A 87 -11.38 -11.39 4.26
N GLY A 88 -11.95 -12.43 3.64
CA GLY A 88 -12.01 -13.78 4.23
C GLY A 88 -12.91 -13.92 5.46
N SER A 89 -13.56 -12.83 5.90
CA SER A 89 -14.45 -12.78 7.05
C SER A 89 -15.58 -11.78 6.82
N ASN A 90 -16.66 -11.90 7.60
CA ASN A 90 -17.80 -10.97 7.56
C ASN A 90 -17.49 -9.61 8.25
N LEU A 91 -16.26 -9.40 8.72
CA LEU A 91 -15.85 -8.15 9.33
C LEU A 91 -15.73 -7.07 8.25
N LYS A 92 -16.12 -5.84 8.60
CA LYS A 92 -15.82 -4.66 7.79
C LYS A 92 -14.36 -4.30 8.00
N ILE A 93 -13.54 -4.47 6.97
CA ILE A 93 -12.10 -4.26 7.02
C ILE A 93 -11.75 -2.93 6.37
N THR A 94 -10.94 -2.11 7.06
CA THR A 94 -10.35 -0.90 6.51
C THR A 94 -8.85 -1.10 6.33
N ALA A 95 -8.35 -0.81 5.13
CA ALA A 95 -6.94 -0.85 4.80
C ALA A 95 -6.34 0.55 4.74
N TYR A 96 -5.10 0.67 5.17
CA TYR A 96 -4.26 1.86 5.03
C TYR A 96 -3.00 1.47 4.29
N ALA A 97 -2.76 2.10 3.14
CA ALA A 97 -1.50 1.99 2.42
C ALA A 97 -0.68 3.25 2.59
N VAL A 98 0.64 3.09 2.67
CA VAL A 98 1.62 4.18 2.65
C VAL A 98 2.69 3.85 1.62
N ALA A 99 3.16 4.87 0.91
CA ALA A 99 4.34 4.79 0.08
C ALA A 99 5.35 5.88 0.46
N ILE A 100 6.60 5.49 0.68
CA ILE A 100 7.69 6.39 1.04
C ILE A 100 8.83 6.19 0.06
N ASN A 101 9.39 7.30 -0.43
CA ASN A 101 10.67 7.25 -1.12
C ASN A 101 11.77 6.95 -0.09
N PHE A 102 12.71 6.11 -0.46
CA PHE A 102 13.89 5.81 0.35
C PHE A 102 15.15 5.97 -0.48
N ASP A 103 16.23 6.46 0.13
CA ASP A 103 17.54 6.50 -0.52
C ASP A 103 18.39 5.32 0.00
N PRO A 104 18.66 4.29 -0.82
CA PRO A 104 19.50 3.16 -0.41
C PRO A 104 20.96 3.57 -0.19
N ARG A 105 21.40 4.75 -0.67
CA ARG A 105 22.77 5.28 -0.48
C ARG A 105 22.94 6.03 0.84
N ALA A 106 21.87 6.21 1.62
CA ALA A 106 21.92 6.88 2.92
C ALA A 106 22.67 6.08 4.01
N GLY A 107 23.24 4.92 3.70
CA GLY A 107 24.22 4.22 4.54
C GLY A 107 23.64 3.52 5.78
N ASN A 108 22.32 3.35 5.85
CA ASN A 108 21.65 2.51 6.84
C ASN A 108 20.83 1.45 6.10
N ASP A 109 20.99 0.18 6.48
CA ASP A 109 20.50 -1.03 5.78
C ASP A 109 18.96 -1.15 5.62
N LYS A 110 18.22 -0.07 5.82
CA LYS A 110 16.76 0.01 5.71
C LYS A 110 16.25 1.24 4.94
N GLY A 111 17.14 2.08 4.39
CA GLY A 111 16.78 3.32 3.71
C GLY A 111 16.19 4.35 4.67
N THR A 112 16.71 5.57 4.69
CA THR A 112 16.08 6.63 5.48
C THR A 112 14.81 7.08 4.74
N PRO A 113 13.62 7.08 5.37
CA PRO A 113 12.43 7.64 4.75
C PRO A 113 12.70 9.09 4.40
N VAL A 114 12.66 9.42 3.12
CA VAL A 114 12.78 10.81 2.70
C VAL A 114 11.38 11.40 2.83
N LEU A 115 11.07 11.96 4.01
CA LEU A 115 9.87 12.78 4.20
C LEU A 115 10.10 14.08 3.43
N VAL A 116 9.79 14.08 2.14
CA VAL A 116 9.85 15.30 1.34
C VAL A 116 8.59 16.11 1.67
N ALA A 117 8.77 17.20 2.41
CA ALA A 117 7.70 18.17 2.63
C ALA A 117 7.16 18.65 1.26
N PRO A 118 5.84 18.85 1.11
CA PRO A 118 5.33 19.48 -0.09
C PRO A 118 6.00 20.85 -0.23
N SER A 119 6.64 21.11 -1.36
CA SER A 119 7.15 22.43 -1.70
C SER A 119 5.95 23.39 -1.76
N GLU A 120 5.98 24.42 -0.90
CA GLU A 120 5.02 25.54 -0.90
C GLU A 120 4.98 26.28 -2.25
#